data_AF-A0A222GDT2-F1
#
_entry.id   AF-A0A222GDT2-F1
#
_cell.length_a   1.000
_cell.length_b   1.000
_cell.length_c   1.000
_cell.angle_alpha   90.00
_cell.angle_beta   90.00
_cell.angle_gamma   90.00
#
_symmetry.space_group_name_H-M   'P 1'
#
loop_
_entity.id
_entity.type
_entity.pdbx_description
1 polymer ?
#
loop_
_entity_poly.entity_id
_entity_poly.type
_entity_poly.pdbx_seq_one_letter_code
_entity_poly.pdbx_strand_id
1 'polypeptide(L)'
;MVTQSLLWQSEQQSSDFAELCNALYERELMTLARNEYSSLAGLQSRIKSLPHYVKRTAFALLNAQTPLELDIQNASWSAKQVNTQPSISQLSAYDDNVISWYRSQALVHGLVVPIALNSHIVLDSIDRIDIEKQRFRTNVHGWFSLTDNNTLDGTSKLAKREVMSEVNRHSVNLLKPTKKIMTAACAGHCWKNSRKSQPVMPSLRELLLSCTINWRNFKQPRVNLPDN
;
A
#
# COMPACT_ATOMS: atom_id res chain seq x y z
N MET A 1 -13.62 -38.55 5.48
CA MET A 1 -12.94 -37.81 4.40
C MET A 1 -13.44 -36.38 4.43
N VAL A 2 -12.60 -35.41 4.81
CA VAL A 2 -12.96 -33.99 4.76
C VAL A 2 -12.69 -33.52 3.33
N THR A 3 -13.74 -33.15 2.60
CA THR A 3 -13.60 -32.58 1.25
C THR A 3 -12.98 -31.19 1.38
N GLN A 4 -12.15 -30.79 0.40
CA GLN A 4 -11.48 -29.48 0.39
C GLN A 4 -12.48 -28.33 0.57
N SER A 5 -13.71 -28.45 0.04
CA SER A 5 -14.79 -27.46 0.20
C SER A 5 -15.26 -27.24 1.65
N LEU A 6 -15.17 -28.25 2.53
CA LEU A 6 -15.56 -28.12 3.94
C LEU A 6 -14.55 -27.28 4.75
N LEU A 7 -13.26 -27.32 4.41
CA LEU A 7 -12.21 -26.54 5.08
C LEU A 7 -12.39 -25.03 4.86
N TRP A 8 -12.77 -24.63 3.64
CA TRP A 8 -13.00 -23.22 3.30
C TRP A 8 -14.33 -22.70 3.88
N GLN A 9 -15.33 -23.58 4.01
CA GLN A 9 -16.57 -23.24 4.72
C GLN A 9 -16.35 -22.97 6.21
N SER A 10 -15.48 -23.74 6.88
CA SER A 10 -15.21 -23.52 8.31
C SER A 10 -14.51 -22.18 8.60
N GLU A 11 -13.59 -21.73 7.74
CA GLU A 11 -12.94 -20.42 7.92
C GLU A 11 -13.90 -19.25 7.71
N GLN A 12 -14.79 -19.34 6.70
CA GLN A 12 -15.84 -18.34 6.47
C GLN A 12 -16.93 -18.33 7.56
N GLN A 13 -17.04 -19.41 8.34
CA GLN A 13 -17.94 -19.53 9.48
C GLN A 13 -17.26 -19.22 10.82
N SER A 14 -15.98 -18.84 10.81
CA SER A 14 -15.27 -18.46 12.04
C SER A 14 -15.80 -17.14 12.60
N SER A 15 -15.80 -17.03 13.93
CA SER A 15 -16.09 -15.77 14.63
C SER A 15 -15.19 -14.63 14.15
N ASP A 16 -13.91 -14.94 13.92
CA ASP A 16 -12.90 -13.97 13.54
C ASP A 16 -13.15 -13.41 12.13
N PHE A 17 -13.59 -14.26 11.19
CA PHE A 17 -13.98 -13.80 9.85
C PHE A 17 -15.20 -12.88 9.90
N ALA A 18 -16.21 -13.21 10.70
CA ALA A 18 -17.39 -12.37 10.87
C ALA A 18 -17.03 -11.02 11.51
N GLU A 19 -16.18 -11.03 12.53
CA GLU A 19 -15.71 -9.83 13.22
C GLU A 19 -14.90 -8.92 12.29
N LEU A 20 -13.97 -9.49 11.52
CA LEU A 20 -13.23 -8.76 10.50
C LEU A 20 -14.16 -8.14 9.45
N CYS A 21 -15.16 -8.89 8.98
CA CYS A 21 -16.14 -8.35 8.05
C CYS A 21 -16.89 -7.15 8.65
N ASN A 22 -17.33 -7.25 9.91
CA ASN A 22 -18.03 -6.17 10.60
C ASN A 22 -17.16 -4.92 10.73
N ALA A 23 -15.93 -5.06 11.24
CA ALA A 23 -14.98 -3.95 11.39
C ALA A 23 -14.63 -3.28 10.05
N LEU A 24 -14.45 -4.08 9.00
CA LEU A 24 -14.21 -3.57 7.65
C LEU A 24 -15.44 -2.83 7.10
N TYR A 25 -16.66 -3.38 7.26
CA TYR A 25 -17.88 -2.69 6.82
C TYR A 25 -18.07 -1.36 7.53
N GLU A 26 -17.91 -1.32 8.86
CA GLU A 26 -18.05 -0.09 9.63
C GLU A 26 -17.12 1.01 9.08
N ARG A 27 -15.84 0.68 8.87
CA ARG A 27 -14.86 1.63 8.35
C ARG A 27 -15.18 2.10 6.93
N GLU A 28 -15.56 1.20 6.04
CA GLU A 28 -15.86 1.54 4.65
C GLU A 28 -17.16 2.32 4.53
N LEU A 29 -18.18 2.03 5.35
CA LEU A 29 -19.40 2.82 5.44
C LEU A 29 -19.10 4.25 5.91
N MET A 30 -18.26 4.41 6.93
CA MET A 30 -17.82 5.73 7.39
C MET A 30 -17.06 6.50 6.30
N THR A 31 -16.25 5.79 5.51
CA THR A 31 -15.53 6.37 4.36
C THR A 31 -16.51 6.77 3.24
N LEU A 32 -17.50 5.93 2.95
CA LEU A 32 -18.57 6.21 1.98
C LEU A 32 -19.45 7.39 2.38
N ALA A 33 -19.69 7.58 3.67
CA ALA A 33 -20.52 8.67 4.18
C ALA A 33 -19.79 10.03 4.20
N ARG A 34 -18.46 10.04 4.37
CA ARG A 34 -17.68 11.27 4.55
C ARG A 34 -17.04 11.79 3.27
N ASN A 35 -16.75 10.92 2.31
CA ASN A 35 -16.06 11.31 1.09
C ASN A 35 -16.99 12.02 0.10
N GLU A 36 -16.44 12.96 -0.65
CA GLU A 36 -17.12 13.55 -1.79
C GLU A 36 -17.00 12.62 -3.01
N TYR A 37 -18.11 12.45 -3.72
CA TYR A 37 -18.18 11.61 -4.92
C TYR A 37 -18.51 12.47 -6.13
N SER A 38 -17.64 12.43 -7.14
CA SER A 38 -17.83 13.18 -8.38
C SER A 38 -19.04 12.70 -9.19
N SER A 39 -19.55 11.49 -8.95
CA SER A 39 -20.76 10.96 -9.59
C SER A 39 -21.51 9.97 -8.72
N LEU A 40 -22.85 9.99 -8.83
CA LEU A 40 -23.73 9.03 -8.17
C LEU A 40 -23.43 7.59 -8.62
N ALA A 41 -23.16 7.39 -9.92
CA ALA A 41 -22.80 6.09 -10.47
C ALA A 41 -21.51 5.52 -9.83
N GLY A 42 -20.52 6.37 -9.56
CA GLY A 42 -19.30 5.97 -8.87
C GLY A 42 -19.58 5.50 -7.44
N LEU A 43 -20.41 6.23 -6.69
CA LEU A 43 -20.83 5.83 -5.34
C LEU A 43 -21.58 4.49 -5.37
N GLN A 44 -22.57 4.35 -6.25
CA GLN A 44 -23.34 3.11 -6.41
C GLN A 44 -22.45 1.91 -6.76
N SER A 45 -21.46 2.09 -7.64
CA SER A 45 -20.51 1.03 -8.00
C SER A 45 -19.65 0.61 -6.81
N ARG A 46 -19.25 1.54 -5.93
CA ARG A 46 -18.49 1.20 -4.71
C ARG A 46 -19.36 0.43 -3.72
N ILE A 47 -20.60 0.87 -3.49
CA ILE A 47 -21.55 0.17 -2.62
C ILE A 47 -21.82 -1.24 -3.14
N LYS A 48 -22.08 -1.40 -4.45
CA LYS A 48 -22.36 -2.71 -5.06
C LYS A 48 -21.21 -3.70 -4.92
N SER A 49 -19.97 -3.23 -4.99
CA SER A 49 -18.77 -4.07 -4.90
C SER A 49 -18.26 -4.27 -3.46
N LEU A 50 -18.75 -3.48 -2.50
CA LEU A 50 -18.27 -3.50 -1.11
C LEU A 50 -18.32 -4.90 -0.47
N PRO A 51 -19.41 -5.69 -0.57
CA PRO A 51 -19.46 -7.01 0.07
C PRO A 51 -18.38 -7.97 -0.43
N HIS A 52 -18.09 -7.91 -1.72
CA HIS A 52 -17.05 -8.72 -2.33
C HIS A 52 -15.67 -8.34 -1.78
N TYR A 53 -15.33 -7.04 -1.77
CA TYR A 53 -14.02 -6.59 -1.28
C TYR A 53 -13.84 -6.75 0.22
N VAL A 54 -14.89 -6.59 1.02
CA VAL A 54 -14.85 -6.85 2.48
C VAL A 54 -14.54 -8.33 2.74
N LYS A 55 -15.32 -9.26 2.17
CA LYS A 55 -15.10 -10.70 2.36
C LYS A 55 -13.72 -11.14 1.88
N ARG A 56 -13.30 -10.65 0.71
CA ARG A 56 -11.96 -10.94 0.15
C ARG A 56 -10.86 -10.44 1.07
N THR A 57 -11.00 -9.25 1.65
CA THR A 57 -9.97 -8.67 2.53
C THR A 57 -9.94 -9.40 3.87
N ALA A 58 -11.09 -9.66 4.50
CA ALA A 58 -11.17 -10.46 5.72
C ALA A 58 -10.51 -11.84 5.55
N PHE A 59 -10.84 -12.52 4.45
CA PHE A 59 -10.22 -13.81 4.12
C PHE A 59 -8.70 -13.70 3.95
N ALA A 60 -8.24 -12.69 3.21
CA ALA A 60 -6.81 -12.47 2.97
C ALA A 60 -6.05 -12.10 4.25
N LEU A 61 -6.67 -11.38 5.20
CA LEU A 61 -6.07 -11.03 6.49
C LEU A 61 -5.86 -12.28 7.35
N LEU A 62 -6.86 -13.15 7.47
CA LEU A 62 -6.75 -14.40 8.25
C LEU A 62 -5.69 -15.35 7.70
N ASN A 63 -5.50 -15.36 6.37
CA ASN A 63 -4.60 -16.27 5.67
C ASN A 63 -3.23 -15.66 5.32
N ALA A 64 -2.93 -14.43 5.78
CA ALA A 64 -1.69 -13.76 5.45
C ALA A 64 -0.47 -14.43 6.14
N GLN A 65 0.58 -14.73 5.38
CA GLN A 65 1.87 -15.11 5.96
C GLN A 65 2.69 -13.85 6.20
N THR A 66 2.53 -13.28 7.40
CA THR A 66 3.13 -12.02 7.79
C THR A 66 3.72 -12.14 9.20
N PRO A 67 4.80 -11.42 9.52
CA PRO A 67 5.31 -11.32 10.90
C PRO A 67 4.48 -10.37 11.78
N LEU A 68 3.43 -9.75 11.23
CA LEU A 68 2.59 -8.80 11.95
C LEU A 68 1.45 -9.51 12.66
N GLU A 69 1.03 -8.96 13.79
CA GLU A 69 -0.11 -9.46 14.55
C GLU A 69 -1.40 -8.86 13.97
N LEU A 70 -2.42 -9.70 13.75
CA LEU A 70 -3.71 -9.24 13.26
C LEU A 70 -4.55 -8.74 14.44
N ASP A 71 -4.96 -7.48 14.39
CA ASP A 71 -6.02 -6.96 15.24
C ASP A 71 -7.36 -7.20 14.55
N ILE A 72 -8.06 -8.25 15.00
CA ILE A 72 -9.35 -8.68 14.46
C ILE A 72 -10.41 -7.59 14.64
N GLN A 73 -10.41 -6.91 15.79
CA GLN A 73 -11.41 -5.92 16.17
C GLN A 73 -11.31 -4.64 15.34
N ASN A 74 -10.08 -4.25 14.99
CA ASN A 74 -9.84 -3.07 14.16
C ASN A 74 -9.64 -3.40 12.67
N ALA A 75 -9.67 -4.68 12.29
CA ALA A 75 -9.32 -5.19 10.97
C ALA A 75 -8.05 -4.55 10.38
N SER A 76 -6.96 -4.59 11.17
CA SER A 76 -5.69 -3.95 10.85
C SER A 76 -4.50 -4.73 11.41
N TRP A 77 -3.28 -4.40 10.94
CA TRP A 77 -2.06 -4.99 11.48
C TRP A 77 -1.54 -4.20 12.68
N SER A 78 -1.24 -4.90 13.76
CA SER A 78 -0.66 -4.35 14.97
C SER A 78 0.87 -4.46 14.97
N ALA A 79 1.53 -3.32 15.21
CA ALA A 79 2.96 -3.27 15.42
C ALA A 79 3.36 -2.03 16.23
N LYS A 80 4.41 -2.15 17.04
CA LYS A 80 4.93 -1.03 17.83
C LYS A 80 5.44 0.09 16.93
N GLN A 81 4.85 1.28 17.08
CA GLN A 81 5.26 2.47 16.36
C GLN A 81 6.56 3.07 16.93
N VAL A 82 7.49 3.37 16.04
CA VAL A 82 8.75 4.05 16.37
C VAL A 82 8.57 5.57 16.47
N ASN A 83 9.35 6.22 17.33
CA ASN A 83 9.21 7.68 17.57
C ASN A 83 9.57 8.53 16.35
N THR A 84 10.61 8.13 15.62
CA THR A 84 11.11 8.86 14.45
C THR A 84 10.66 8.18 13.16
N GLN A 85 10.19 8.97 12.20
CA GLN A 85 9.73 8.46 10.91
C GLN A 85 10.88 7.77 10.15
N PRO A 86 10.75 6.48 9.80
CA PRO A 86 11.86 5.69 9.26
C PRO A 86 12.23 6.06 7.82
N SER A 87 11.39 6.83 7.11
CA SER A 87 11.71 7.30 5.76
C SER A 87 12.79 8.38 5.74
N ILE A 88 12.97 9.15 6.83
CA ILE A 88 13.87 10.30 6.86
C ILE A 88 15.30 9.92 6.45
N SER A 89 15.83 8.81 6.97
CA SER A 89 17.18 8.34 6.65
C SER A 89 17.34 7.80 5.24
N GLN A 90 16.26 7.32 4.62
CA GLN A 90 16.29 6.91 3.22
C GLN A 90 16.22 8.11 2.29
N LEU A 91 15.38 9.10 2.62
CA LEU A 91 15.20 10.31 1.82
C LEU A 91 16.44 11.22 1.84
N SER A 92 17.26 11.20 2.90
CA SER A 92 18.52 11.94 2.94
C SER A 92 19.60 11.42 1.99
N ALA A 93 19.49 10.15 1.56
CA ALA A 93 20.41 9.51 0.62
C ALA A 93 19.61 8.85 -0.52
N TYR A 94 18.64 9.58 -1.07
CA TYR A 94 17.60 9.03 -1.93
C TYR A 94 18.13 8.32 -3.17
N ASP A 95 19.02 8.96 -3.93
CA ASP A 95 19.54 8.39 -5.17
C ASP A 95 20.44 7.16 -4.90
N ASP A 96 21.39 7.32 -3.99
CA ASP A 96 22.36 6.27 -3.65
C ASP A 96 21.76 5.08 -2.90
N ASN A 97 20.61 5.23 -2.25
CA ASN A 97 19.98 4.17 -1.45
C ASN A 97 18.67 3.66 -2.06
N VAL A 98 17.72 4.55 -2.35
CA VAL A 98 16.38 4.18 -2.83
C VAL A 98 16.43 3.87 -4.32
N ILE A 99 16.88 4.84 -5.14
CA ILE A 99 16.88 4.67 -6.59
C ILE A 99 17.87 3.57 -7.01
N SER A 100 19.07 3.53 -6.44
CA SER A 100 20.04 2.45 -6.69
C SER A 100 19.49 1.05 -6.38
N TRP A 101 18.65 0.92 -5.35
CA TRP A 101 18.01 -0.35 -5.02
C TRP A 101 17.02 -0.76 -6.11
N TYR A 102 16.17 0.15 -6.58
CA TYR A 102 15.22 -0.14 -7.65
C TYR A 102 15.92 -0.41 -9.00
N ARG A 103 16.99 0.32 -9.34
CA ARG A 103 17.81 0.07 -10.55
C ARG A 103 18.45 -1.31 -10.55
N SER A 104 18.84 -1.81 -9.37
CA SER A 104 19.49 -3.11 -9.24
C SER A 104 18.51 -4.30 -9.17
N GLN A 105 17.20 -4.07 -9.33
CA GLN A 105 16.18 -5.14 -9.35
C GLN A 105 15.55 -5.29 -10.73
N ALA A 106 15.22 -6.53 -11.08
CA ALA A 106 14.25 -6.80 -12.14
C ALA A 106 12.84 -6.49 -11.62
N LEU A 107 12.32 -5.31 -11.93
CA LEU A 107 10.97 -4.91 -11.51
C LEU A 107 9.92 -5.74 -12.24
N VAL A 108 8.86 -6.09 -11.53
CA VAL A 108 7.75 -6.89 -12.06
C VAL A 108 6.41 -6.29 -11.66
N HIS A 109 5.40 -6.54 -12.48
CA HIS A 109 4.02 -6.16 -12.18
C HIS A 109 3.55 -6.79 -10.87
N GLY A 110 2.76 -6.05 -10.10
CA GLY A 110 2.23 -6.50 -8.81
C GLY A 110 3.23 -6.43 -7.66
N LEU A 111 4.49 -6.03 -7.89
CA LEU A 111 5.44 -5.81 -6.80
C LEU A 111 4.94 -4.70 -5.88
N VAL A 112 4.76 -5.03 -4.59
CA VAL A 112 4.33 -4.08 -3.57
C VAL A 112 5.49 -3.15 -3.21
N VAL A 113 5.25 -1.84 -3.28
CA VAL A 113 6.24 -0.81 -3.01
C VAL A 113 5.73 0.18 -1.96
N PRO A 114 6.59 0.59 -1.01
CA PRO A 114 6.23 1.59 -0.01
C PRO A 114 6.43 3.00 -0.56
N ILE A 115 5.45 3.86 -0.29
CA ILE A 115 5.42 5.25 -0.72
C ILE A 115 5.40 6.16 0.51
N ALA A 116 6.37 7.06 0.62
CA ALA A 116 6.37 8.11 1.63
C ALA A 116 5.37 9.20 1.26
N LEU A 117 4.43 9.45 2.17
CA LEU A 117 3.61 10.65 2.20
C LEU A 117 4.10 11.58 3.33
N ASN A 118 3.49 12.76 3.45
CA ASN A 118 3.92 13.77 4.42
C ASN A 118 3.91 13.28 5.88
N SER A 119 2.94 12.45 6.25
CA SER A 119 2.75 12.01 7.63
C SER A 119 2.92 10.50 7.85
N HIS A 120 2.85 9.68 6.81
CA HIS A 120 2.84 8.23 6.95
C HIS A 120 3.38 7.58 5.69
N ILE A 121 3.47 6.26 5.72
CA ILE A 121 3.92 5.45 4.59
C ILE A 121 2.72 4.62 4.15
N VAL A 122 2.46 4.59 2.84
CA VAL A 122 1.37 3.81 2.24
C VAL A 122 1.94 2.69 1.36
N LEU A 123 1.12 1.69 1.10
CA LEU A 123 1.46 0.63 0.15
C LEU A 123 0.83 0.91 -1.21
N ASP A 124 1.61 0.71 -2.26
CA ASP A 124 1.11 0.67 -3.63
C ASP A 124 1.72 -0.53 -4.37
N SER A 125 1.32 -0.76 -5.61
CA SER A 125 1.90 -1.81 -6.44
C SER A 125 2.25 -1.31 -7.84
N ILE A 126 3.31 -1.90 -8.41
CA ILE A 126 3.73 -1.62 -9.78
C ILE A 126 2.67 -2.14 -10.75
N ASP A 127 2.13 -1.26 -11.60
CA ASP A 127 1.13 -1.62 -12.61
C ASP A 127 1.61 -1.43 -14.04
N ARG A 128 2.70 -0.68 -14.27
CA ARG A 128 3.36 -0.55 -15.57
C ARG A 128 4.86 -0.37 -15.42
N ILE A 129 5.63 -0.85 -16.39
CA ILE A 129 7.08 -0.70 -16.46
C ILE A 129 7.45 -0.18 -17.85
N ASP A 130 8.29 0.85 -17.89
CA ASP A 130 8.79 1.47 -19.10
C ASP A 130 10.32 1.36 -19.07
N ILE A 131 10.82 0.30 -19.72
CA ILE A 131 12.24 -0.07 -19.72
C ILE A 131 13.06 0.97 -20.49
N GLU A 132 12.52 1.51 -21.57
CA GLU A 132 13.21 2.51 -22.41
C GLU A 132 13.49 3.79 -21.63
N LYS A 133 12.48 4.31 -20.91
CA LYS A 133 12.62 5.54 -20.12
C LYS A 133 13.08 5.29 -18.69
N GLN A 134 13.43 4.04 -18.35
CA GLN A 134 13.90 3.63 -17.03
C GLN A 134 12.98 4.16 -15.92
N ARG A 135 11.69 3.84 -16.01
CA ARG A 135 10.67 4.31 -15.07
C ARG A 135 9.59 3.27 -14.89
N PHE A 136 8.85 3.34 -13.79
CA PHE A 136 7.68 2.50 -13.57
C PHE A 136 6.53 3.32 -13.02
N ARG A 137 5.32 2.80 -13.16
CA ARG A 137 4.10 3.39 -12.62
C ARG A 137 3.60 2.53 -11.48
N THR A 138 3.17 3.18 -10.40
CA THR A 138 2.33 2.55 -9.38
C THR A 138 0.87 2.92 -9.59
N ASN A 139 -0.02 2.07 -9.10
CA ASN A 139 -1.42 2.16 -9.46
C ASN A 139 -2.11 3.45 -8.97
N VAL A 140 -1.79 3.90 -7.76
CA VAL A 140 -2.38 5.10 -7.16
C VAL A 140 -1.48 6.31 -7.36
N HIS A 141 -0.18 6.17 -7.16
CA HIS A 141 0.76 7.30 -7.06
C HIS A 141 1.47 7.68 -8.36
N GLY A 142 1.22 6.97 -9.46
CA GLY A 142 1.68 7.39 -10.79
C GLY A 142 3.13 7.01 -11.10
N TRP A 143 3.79 7.79 -11.95
CA TRP A 143 5.10 7.46 -12.53
C TRP A 143 6.27 7.87 -11.64
N PHE A 144 7.22 6.97 -11.46
CA PHE A 144 8.51 7.21 -10.83
C PHE A 144 9.66 6.97 -11.81
N SER A 145 10.50 7.98 -12.00
CA SER A 145 11.71 7.87 -12.82
C SER A 145 12.84 7.25 -12.00
N LEU A 146 13.54 6.30 -12.60
CA LEU A 146 14.76 5.72 -12.03
C LEU A 146 16.01 6.38 -12.57
N THR A 147 15.95 7.28 -13.55
CA THR A 147 17.13 8.02 -14.01
C THR A 147 17.31 9.34 -13.29
N ASP A 148 18.56 9.78 -13.15
CA ASP A 148 18.86 11.10 -12.61
C ASP A 148 18.30 12.15 -13.57
N ASN A 149 17.36 12.96 -13.11
CA ASN A 149 16.91 14.15 -13.86
C ASN A 149 18.02 15.22 -14.00
N ASN A 150 19.27 14.91 -13.63
CA ASN A 150 20.42 15.81 -13.72
C ASN A 150 21.10 15.84 -15.09
N THR A 151 20.65 15.05 -16.06
CA THR A 151 21.11 15.18 -17.45
C THR A 151 19.92 15.43 -18.37
N LEU A 152 19.60 16.71 -18.54
CA LEU A 152 19.36 17.40 -19.82
C LEU A 152 18.68 18.75 -19.53
N ASP A 153 19.46 19.81 -19.78
CA ASP A 153 19.12 21.22 -19.81
C ASP A 153 18.60 21.90 -18.52
N GLY A 154 19.35 22.94 -18.12
CA GLY A 154 19.05 23.88 -17.04
C GLY A 154 17.76 24.70 -17.21
N THR A 155 16.93 24.38 -18.19
CA THR A 155 15.58 24.91 -18.44
C THR A 155 14.47 23.98 -17.91
N SER A 156 14.79 22.77 -17.46
CA SER A 156 13.79 21.76 -17.05
C SER A 156 13.43 21.73 -15.56
N LYS A 157 13.95 22.67 -14.73
CA LYS A 157 13.35 22.99 -13.42
C LYS A 157 12.06 23.83 -13.53
N LEU A 158 11.82 24.44 -14.70
CA LEU A 158 10.64 25.26 -14.99
C LEU A 158 9.67 24.55 -15.95
N ALA A 159 10.14 23.83 -16.97
CA ALA A 159 9.25 23.26 -18.00
C ALA A 159 8.51 21.94 -17.62
N LYS A 160 8.99 21.15 -16.65
CA LYS A 160 8.20 20.00 -16.09
C LYS A 160 7.29 20.40 -14.92
N ARG A 161 7.24 21.70 -14.63
CA ARG A 161 6.39 22.35 -13.62
C ARG A 161 5.05 22.79 -14.22
N GLU A 162 4.90 22.79 -15.54
CA GLU A 162 3.77 23.41 -16.25
C GLU A 162 2.61 22.45 -16.61
N VAL A 163 2.65 21.17 -16.23
CA VAL A 163 1.47 20.27 -16.37
C VAL A 163 1.23 19.45 -15.09
N MET A 164 1.51 20.04 -13.94
CA MET A 164 1.04 19.50 -12.66
C MET A 164 0.36 20.62 -11.89
N SER A 165 -0.97 20.66 -12.02
CA SER A 165 -1.88 21.59 -11.35
C SER A 165 -1.40 21.96 -9.95
N GLU A 166 -1.35 23.26 -9.66
CA GLU A 166 -0.74 23.91 -8.49
C GLU A 166 -1.32 23.52 -7.10
N VAL A 167 -2.20 22.52 -7.03
CA VAL A 167 -2.85 22.04 -5.80
C VAL A 167 -2.13 20.83 -5.18
N ASN A 168 -1.24 20.14 -5.91
CA ASN A 168 -0.69 18.84 -5.49
C ASN A 168 0.79 18.85 -5.03
N ARG A 169 1.14 19.79 -4.13
CA ARG A 169 2.46 19.92 -3.48
C ARG A 169 2.74 18.89 -2.37
N HIS A 170 2.13 17.71 -2.41
CA HIS A 170 2.45 16.63 -1.47
C HIS A 170 3.64 15.84 -2.04
N SER A 171 4.79 15.87 -1.35
CA SER A 171 6.03 15.23 -1.78
C SER A 171 5.93 13.70 -1.67
N VAL A 172 5.31 13.08 -2.66
CA VAL A 172 5.21 11.62 -2.78
C VAL A 172 6.57 11.08 -3.23
N ASN A 173 7.18 10.21 -2.44
CA ASN A 173 8.48 9.63 -2.74
C ASN A 173 8.47 8.11 -2.60
N LEU A 174 9.25 7.41 -3.42
CA LEU A 174 9.50 5.99 -3.22
C LEU A 174 10.29 5.77 -1.93
N LEU A 175 10.16 4.59 -1.35
CA LEU A 175 11.05 4.13 -0.31
C LEU A 175 11.60 2.76 -0.67
N LYS A 176 12.81 2.47 -0.23
CA LYS A 176 13.36 1.12 -0.32
C LYS A 176 12.63 0.22 0.67
N PRO A 177 12.02 -0.88 0.21
CA PRO A 177 11.31 -1.79 1.10
C PRO A 177 12.28 -2.45 2.07
N THR A 178 12.03 -2.23 3.35
CA THR A 178 12.70 -2.90 4.47
C THR A 178 11.65 -3.34 5.47
N LYS A 179 11.97 -4.28 6.37
CA LYS A 179 11.01 -4.74 7.39
C LYS A 179 10.39 -3.56 8.15
N LYS A 180 11.22 -2.60 8.60
CA LYS A 180 10.74 -1.40 9.32
C LYS A 180 9.78 -0.55 8.48
N ILE A 181 10.10 -0.30 7.21
CA ILE A 181 9.27 0.50 6.30
C ILE A 181 7.95 -0.21 5.98
N MET A 182 8.01 -1.50 5.65
CA MET A 182 6.83 -2.28 5.29
C MET A 182 5.92 -2.47 6.51
N THR A 183 6.47 -2.73 7.70
CA THR A 183 5.71 -2.80 8.96
C THR A 183 5.02 -1.48 9.25
N ALA A 184 5.73 -0.35 9.12
CA ALA A 184 5.14 0.97 9.34
C ALA A 184 3.98 1.25 8.39
N ALA A 185 4.10 0.88 7.10
CA ALA A 185 3.03 1.04 6.13
C ALA A 185 1.83 0.13 6.43
N CYS A 186 2.07 -1.14 6.75
CA CYS A 186 1.00 -2.10 7.05
C CYS A 186 0.21 -1.75 8.31
N ALA A 187 0.90 -1.23 9.35
CA ALA A 187 0.30 -0.86 10.62
C ALA A 187 -0.17 0.60 10.67
N GLY A 188 -0.15 1.32 9.54
CA GLY A 188 -0.67 2.68 9.46
C GLY A 188 0.11 3.71 10.29
N HIS A 189 1.38 3.46 10.61
CA HIS A 189 2.15 4.33 11.49
C HIS A 189 2.23 5.75 10.93
N CYS A 190 2.00 6.73 11.80
CA CYS A 190 1.86 8.13 11.40
C CYS A 190 2.69 9.07 12.28
N TRP A 191 3.35 10.04 11.66
CA TRP A 191 4.16 11.06 12.30
C TRP A 191 3.67 12.45 11.92
N LYS A 192 3.62 13.35 12.90
CA LYS A 192 3.33 14.77 12.71
C LYS A 192 4.37 15.57 13.48
N ASN A 193 4.93 16.61 12.85
CA ASN A 193 5.98 17.45 13.45
C ASN A 193 7.14 16.62 14.04
N SER A 194 7.59 15.60 13.28
CA SER A 194 8.66 14.68 13.67
C SER A 194 8.41 13.87 14.95
N ARG A 195 7.15 13.72 15.36
CA ARG A 195 6.74 12.91 16.52
C ARG A 195 5.67 11.90 16.11
N LYS A 196 5.63 10.78 16.83
CA LYS A 196 4.55 9.78 16.66
C LYS A 196 3.18 10.44 16.86
N SER A 197 2.24 10.07 16.00
CA SER A 197 0.82 10.45 16.06
C SER A 197 -0.04 9.18 16.04
N GLN A 198 -1.35 9.35 16.15
CA GLN A 198 -2.30 8.24 16.03
C GLN A 198 -2.15 7.58 14.64
N PRO A 199 -2.03 6.24 14.56
CA PRO A 199 -2.00 5.54 13.29
C PRO A 199 -3.21 5.86 12.41
N VAL A 200 -3.01 5.84 11.10
CA VAL A 200 -4.06 5.98 10.10
C VAL A 200 -4.42 4.59 9.61
N MET A 201 -5.71 4.24 9.64
CA MET A 201 -6.15 2.94 9.16
C MET A 201 -5.84 2.78 7.66
N PRO A 202 -5.14 1.71 7.24
CA PRO A 202 -4.91 1.45 5.83
C PRO A 202 -6.24 1.23 5.09
N SER A 203 -6.31 1.70 3.84
CA SER A 203 -7.46 1.44 2.98
C SER A 203 -7.64 -0.07 2.70
N LEU A 204 -8.83 -0.50 2.26
CA LEU A 204 -9.04 -1.89 1.80
C LEU A 204 -7.98 -2.34 0.79
N ARG A 205 -7.58 -1.44 -0.12
CA ARG A 205 -6.54 -1.73 -1.11
C ARG A 205 -5.20 -2.02 -0.42
N GLU A 206 -4.78 -1.16 0.50
CA GLU A 206 -3.52 -1.32 1.21
C GLU A 206 -3.51 -2.57 2.08
N LEU A 207 -4.63 -2.91 2.72
CA LEU A 207 -4.77 -4.18 3.44
C LEU A 207 -4.59 -5.37 2.51
N LEU A 208 -5.25 -5.39 1.34
CA LEU A 208 -5.04 -6.47 0.37
C LEU A 208 -3.58 -6.55 -0.11
N LEU A 209 -2.95 -5.40 -0.39
CA LEU A 209 -1.53 -5.36 -0.75
C LEU A 209 -0.66 -5.93 0.37
N SER A 210 -0.96 -5.59 1.62
CA SER A 210 -0.20 -6.05 2.78
C SER A 210 -0.17 -7.58 2.93
N CYS A 211 -1.27 -8.26 2.57
CA CYS A 211 -1.38 -9.72 2.58
C CYS A 211 -0.53 -10.41 1.50
N THR A 212 -0.15 -9.67 0.45
CA THR A 212 0.64 -10.17 -0.70
C THR A 212 2.13 -9.89 -0.59
N ILE A 213 2.58 -9.22 0.48
CA ILE A 213 4.00 -8.93 0.70
C ILE A 213 4.78 -10.23 0.90
N ASN A 214 5.87 -10.40 0.15
CA ASN A 214 6.86 -11.42 0.42
C ASN A 214 7.83 -10.93 1.50
N TRP A 215 7.52 -11.21 2.77
CA TRP A 215 8.34 -10.80 3.92
C TRP A 215 9.73 -11.45 3.99
N ARG A 216 9.97 -12.50 3.19
CA ARG A 216 11.29 -13.14 3.04
C ARG A 216 12.14 -12.45 1.96
N ASN A 217 11.49 -11.92 0.92
CA ASN A 217 12.18 -11.27 -0.20
C ASN A 217 11.33 -10.15 -0.83
N PHE A 218 11.59 -8.89 -0.47
CA PHE A 218 10.88 -7.73 -1.00
C PHE A 218 11.16 -7.41 -2.47
N LYS A 219 12.01 -8.18 -3.15
CA LYS A 219 12.30 -7.99 -4.58
C LYS A 219 11.31 -8.75 -5.48
N GLN A 220 10.50 -9.63 -4.90
CA GLN A 220 9.59 -10.49 -5.63
C GLN A 220 8.19 -10.40 -5.02
N PRO A 221 7.13 -10.33 -5.84
CA PRO A 221 5.78 -10.57 -5.36
C PRO A 221 5.69 -11.95 -4.71
N ARG A 222 4.76 -12.11 -3.79
CA ARG A 222 4.41 -13.45 -3.33
C ARG A 222 3.71 -14.15 -4.50
N VAL A 223 4.21 -15.31 -4.90
CA VAL A 223 3.53 -16.14 -5.90
C VAL A 223 2.20 -16.52 -5.27
N ASN A 224 1.09 -16.01 -5.82
CA ASN A 224 -0.23 -16.44 -5.38
C ASN A 224 -0.29 -17.96 -5.59
N LEU A 225 -0.57 -18.71 -4.51
CA LEU A 225 -1.14 -20.05 -4.68
C LEU A 225 -2.39 -19.86 -5.55
N PRO A 226 -2.63 -20.72 -6.55
CA PRO A 226 -3.69 -20.53 -7.53
C PRO A 226 -5.02 -20.28 -6.83
N ASP A 227 -5.71 -19.20 -7.22
CA ASP A 227 -7.08 -18.93 -6.84
C ASP A 227 -7.93 -20.13 -7.33
N ASN A 228 -8.39 -20.97 -6.40
CA ASN A 228 -9.39 -22.02 -6.64
C ASN A 228 -10.77 -21.50 -6.22
#